data_AF-A0A7X8CPY9-F1
#
_entry.id   AF-A0A7X8CPY9-F1
#
_cell.length_a   1.000
_cell.length_b   1.000
_cell.length_c   1.000
_cell.angle_alpha   90.00
_cell.angle_beta   90.00
_cell.angle_gamma   90.00
#
_symmetry.space_group_name_H-M   'P 1'
#
loop_
_entity.id
_entity.type
_entity.pdbx_description
1 polymer ?
#
loop_
_entity_poly.entity_id
_entity_poly.type
_entity_poly.pdbx_seq_one_letter_code
_entity_poly.pdbx_strand_id
1 'polypeptide(L)'
;MATEYLCKACKGVLNVKTSIVLSATKVNSAKKGLVFLNPELGNYTVTTHPTFVMEEGEEYIINCPICHAHLNSLKYDHLVRILMVDEKGKQYDVYFSDIVGEKCTYKISGTSVEKIGPDSVKYDKYFDVPEEDRKYL
;
A
#
# COMPACT_ATOMS: atom_id res chain seq x y z
N MET A 1 -9.30 -15.49 13.75
CA MET A 1 -9.65 -15.06 12.38
C MET A 1 -8.51 -14.19 11.87
N ALA A 2 -8.19 -14.19 10.57
CA ALA A 2 -6.99 -13.48 10.10
C ALA A 2 -7.27 -11.98 9.93
N THR A 3 -6.23 -11.15 10.02
CA THR A 3 -6.30 -9.73 9.64
C THR A 3 -6.73 -9.60 8.18
N GLU A 4 -7.69 -8.73 7.92
CA GLU A 4 -8.24 -8.50 6.59
C GLU A 4 -7.70 -7.21 5.99
N TYR A 5 -7.41 -7.21 4.69
CA TYR A 5 -6.99 -6.02 3.96
C TYR A 5 -8.09 -5.67 2.97
N LEU A 6 -8.59 -4.45 3.04
CA LEU A 6 -9.70 -3.96 2.24
C LEU A 6 -9.23 -2.83 1.31
N CYS A 7 -9.86 -2.76 0.15
CA CYS A 7 -9.71 -1.62 -0.75
C CYS A 7 -10.34 -0.35 -0.15
N LYS A 8 -9.64 0.79 -0.22
CA LYS A 8 -10.16 2.09 0.25
C LYS A 8 -11.43 2.55 -0.49
N ALA A 9 -11.60 2.13 -1.75
CA ALA A 9 -12.69 2.59 -2.62
C ALA A 9 -13.93 1.69 -2.54
N CYS A 10 -13.78 0.38 -2.76
CA CYS A 10 -14.90 -0.56 -2.77
C CYS A 10 -15.08 -1.35 -1.48
N LYS A 11 -14.15 -1.24 -0.51
CA LYS A 11 -14.08 -2.09 0.69
C LYS A 11 -14.07 -3.60 0.37
N GLY A 12 -13.63 -3.98 -0.84
CA GLY A 12 -13.45 -5.37 -1.21
C GLY A 12 -12.21 -5.95 -0.55
N VAL A 13 -12.28 -7.23 -0.16
CA VAL A 13 -11.20 -7.98 0.49
C VAL A 13 -10.08 -8.27 -0.52
N LEU A 14 -8.90 -7.72 -0.26
CA LEU A 14 -7.70 -7.81 -1.09
C LEU A 14 -6.75 -8.94 -0.66
N ASN A 15 -6.83 -9.39 0.58
CA ASN A 15 -6.02 -10.51 1.07
C ASN A 15 -6.70 -11.84 0.78
N VAL A 16 -5.97 -12.75 0.13
CA VAL A 16 -6.42 -14.11 -0.15
C VAL A 16 -5.41 -15.07 0.47
N LYS A 17 -5.88 -15.94 1.37
CA LYS A 17 -5.06 -16.83 2.21
C LYS A 17 -4.01 -16.07 3.04
N THR A 18 -2.81 -15.91 2.49
CA THR A 18 -1.62 -15.40 3.17
C THR A 18 -0.92 -14.32 2.33
N SER A 19 -1.59 -13.78 1.32
CA SER A 19 -0.99 -12.77 0.43
C SER A 19 -2.02 -11.69 0.08
N ILE A 20 -1.56 -10.45 0.02
CA ILE A 20 -2.34 -9.31 -0.46
C ILE A 20 -2.21 -9.27 -1.97
N VAL A 21 -3.34 -9.31 -2.67
CA VAL A 21 -3.38 -9.29 -4.14
C VAL A 21 -3.70 -7.89 -4.61
N LEU A 22 -2.79 -7.31 -5.39
CA LEU A 22 -2.90 -5.97 -5.93
C LEU A 22 -2.65 -6.00 -7.44
N SER A 23 -3.24 -5.07 -8.17
CA SER A 23 -2.97 -4.89 -9.60
C SER A 23 -1.98 -3.75 -9.77
N ALA A 24 -0.78 -4.01 -10.28
CA ALA A 24 0.17 -2.97 -10.66
C ALA A 24 0.02 -2.63 -12.15
N THR A 25 0.15 -1.36 -12.50
CA THR A 25 0.17 -0.87 -13.88
C THR A 25 1.34 0.08 -14.03
N LYS A 26 2.23 -0.19 -14.99
CA LYS A 26 3.38 0.70 -15.24
C LYS A 26 2.88 2.07 -15.69
N VAL A 27 3.35 3.17 -15.08
CA VAL A 27 2.93 4.54 -15.44
C VAL A 27 3.16 4.81 -16.94
N ASN A 28 4.30 4.37 -17.46
CA ASN A 28 4.73 4.58 -18.86
C ASN A 28 4.39 3.42 -19.81
N SER A 29 3.52 2.48 -19.44
CA SER A 29 3.15 1.36 -20.32
C SER A 29 1.77 0.79 -20.02
N ALA A 30 1.04 0.36 -21.04
CA ALA A 30 -0.23 -0.36 -20.88
C ALA A 30 -0.10 -1.76 -20.25
N LYS A 31 1.11 -2.14 -19.80
CA LYS A 31 1.39 -3.41 -19.13
C LYS A 31 0.82 -3.36 -17.70
N LYS A 32 -0.10 -4.29 -17.43
CA LYS A 32 -0.71 -4.50 -16.12
C LYS A 32 -0.31 -5.88 -15.63
N GLY A 33 -0.02 -5.99 -14.34
CA GLY A 33 0.38 -7.22 -13.69
C GLY A 33 -0.34 -7.39 -12.36
N LEU A 34 -0.49 -8.64 -11.93
CA LEU A 34 -0.87 -8.94 -10.56
C LEU A 34 0.38 -9.06 -9.70
N VAL A 35 0.27 -8.53 -8.50
CA VAL A 35 1.33 -8.45 -7.51
C VAL A 35 0.81 -9.05 -6.23
N PHE A 36 1.55 -10.02 -5.72
CA PHE A 36 1.29 -10.62 -4.42
C PHE A 36 2.29 -10.03 -3.42
N LEU A 37 1.78 -9.32 -2.43
CA LEU A 37 2.57 -8.83 -1.30
C LEU A 37 2.35 -9.73 -0.10
N ASN A 38 3.39 -9.91 0.71
CA ASN A 38 3.23 -10.56 2.00
C ASN A 38 2.54 -9.58 2.99
N PRO A 39 1.45 -9.97 3.66
CA PRO A 39 0.82 -9.18 4.72
C PRO A 39 1.69 -9.02 5.97
N GLU A 40 2.73 -9.84 6.15
CA GLU A 40 3.66 -9.70 7.27
C GLU A 40 4.39 -8.35 7.22
N LEU A 41 4.14 -7.52 8.22
CA LEU A 41 4.78 -6.21 8.36
C LEU A 41 6.30 -6.37 8.50
N GLY A 42 7.05 -5.70 7.61
CA GLY A 42 8.50 -5.85 7.49
C GLY A 42 8.94 -6.91 6.48
N ASN A 43 8.00 -7.67 5.92
CA ASN A 43 8.26 -8.61 4.84
C ASN A 43 7.89 -7.99 3.48
N TYR A 44 8.90 -7.38 2.84
CA TYR A 44 8.79 -6.76 1.52
C TYR A 44 8.93 -7.78 0.38
N THR A 45 8.60 -9.05 0.62
CA THR A 45 8.63 -10.06 -0.44
C THR A 45 7.47 -9.80 -1.38
N VAL A 46 7.79 -9.36 -2.58
CA VAL A 46 6.84 -9.15 -3.67
C VAL A 46 6.98 -10.30 -4.65
N THR A 47 5.86 -10.96 -4.95
CA THR A 47 5.82 -12.01 -5.97
C THR A 47 4.96 -11.52 -7.14
N THR A 48 5.56 -11.41 -8.32
CA THR A 48 4.87 -11.09 -9.57
C THR A 48 4.90 -12.27 -10.53
N HIS A 49 4.08 -12.19 -11.58
CA HIS A 49 4.16 -13.15 -12.67
C HIS A 49 5.54 -13.05 -13.36
N PRO A 50 6.19 -14.15 -13.76
CA PRO A 50 7.52 -14.12 -14.39
C PRO A 50 7.61 -13.30 -15.69
N THR A 51 6.49 -13.14 -16.39
CA THR A 51 6.38 -12.25 -17.58
C THR A 51 6.29 -10.76 -17.22
N PHE A 52 5.97 -10.44 -15.97
CA PHE A 52 5.90 -9.09 -15.44
C PHE A 52 7.10 -8.83 -14.54
N VAL A 53 8.20 -8.44 -15.18
CA VAL A 53 9.42 -8.01 -14.49
C VAL A 53 9.21 -6.56 -14.06
N MET A 54 9.22 -6.34 -12.77
CA MET A 54 9.24 -5.02 -12.17
C MET A 54 10.69 -4.50 -12.18
N GLU A 55 10.91 -3.33 -12.74
CA GLU A 55 12.22 -2.68 -12.73
C GLU A 55 12.40 -1.94 -11.39
N GLU A 56 13.49 -2.23 -10.67
CA GLU A 56 13.81 -1.54 -9.42
C GLU A 56 13.98 -0.04 -9.64
N GLY A 57 13.36 0.78 -8.79
CA GLY A 57 13.37 2.24 -8.91
C GLY A 57 12.30 2.81 -9.84
N GLU A 58 11.45 1.98 -10.46
CA GLU A 58 10.29 2.47 -11.21
C GLU A 58 9.02 2.53 -10.37
N GLU A 59 8.17 3.49 -10.75
CA GLU A 59 6.86 3.74 -10.17
C GLU A 59 5.77 2.90 -10.86
N TYR A 60 4.95 2.25 -10.06
CA TYR A 60 3.82 1.46 -10.54
C TYR A 60 2.51 1.94 -9.93
N ILE A 61 1.52 2.21 -10.78
CA ILE A 61 0.19 2.56 -10.32
C ILE A 61 -0.48 1.31 -9.75
N ILE A 62 -0.74 1.33 -8.46
CA ILE A 62 -1.43 0.25 -7.76
C ILE A 62 -2.94 0.49 -7.80
N ASN A 63 -3.63 -0.50 -8.34
CA ASN A 63 -5.06 -0.52 -8.56
C ASN A 63 -5.71 -1.68 -7.81
N CYS A 64 -6.95 -1.48 -7.42
CA CYS A 64 -7.76 -2.54 -6.86
C CYS A 64 -8.10 -3.58 -7.95
N PRO A 65 -7.84 -4.88 -7.75
CA PRO A 65 -8.22 -5.93 -8.71
C PRO A 65 -9.75 -6.10 -8.82
N ILE A 66 -10.52 -5.62 -7.84
CA ILE A 66 -11.98 -5.81 -7.78
C ILE A 66 -12.73 -4.68 -8.49
N CYS A 67 -12.37 -3.43 -8.20
CA CYS A 67 -13.08 -2.26 -8.74
C CYS A 67 -12.26 -1.41 -9.70
N HIS A 68 -10.99 -1.78 -9.93
CA HIS A 68 -10.04 -1.03 -10.76
C HIS A 68 -9.78 0.41 -10.32
N ALA A 69 -10.20 0.80 -9.12
CA ALA A 69 -9.90 2.11 -8.56
C ALA A 69 -8.42 2.23 -8.19
N HIS A 70 -7.86 3.43 -8.41
CA HIS A 70 -6.50 3.78 -8.01
C HIS A 70 -6.37 3.80 -6.49
N LEU A 71 -5.48 2.94 -5.96
CA LEU A 71 -5.16 2.88 -4.53
C LEU A 71 -4.07 3.89 -4.16
N ASN A 72 -3.30 4.37 -5.14
CA ASN A 72 -2.35 5.47 -4.99
C ASN A 72 -3.04 6.69 -4.35
N SER A 73 -2.31 7.33 -3.44
CA SER A 73 -2.73 8.54 -2.75
C SER A 73 -2.44 9.73 -3.65
N LEU A 74 -3.45 10.49 -4.04
CA LEU A 74 -3.26 11.75 -4.76
C LEU A 74 -2.54 12.81 -3.92
N LYS A 75 -2.57 12.64 -2.59
CA LYS A 75 -2.00 13.59 -1.62
C LYS A 75 -0.54 13.29 -1.27
N TYR A 76 -0.11 12.05 -1.51
CA TYR A 76 1.20 11.57 -1.13
C TYR A 76 1.81 10.86 -2.32
N ASP A 77 2.76 11.53 -2.97
CA ASP A 77 3.44 11.00 -4.13
C ASP A 77 4.15 9.70 -3.75
N HIS A 78 4.04 8.72 -4.63
CA HIS A 78 4.57 7.37 -4.46
C HIS A 78 4.01 6.54 -3.28
N LEU A 79 2.87 6.92 -2.69
CA LEU A 79 2.28 6.18 -1.56
C LEU A 79 0.91 5.59 -1.91
N VAL A 80 0.73 4.31 -1.62
CA VAL A 80 -0.52 3.56 -1.80
C VAL A 80 -1.21 3.43 -0.46
N ARG A 81 -2.52 3.65 -0.41
CA ARG A 81 -3.34 3.48 0.81
C ARG A 81 -4.25 2.27 0.68
N ILE A 82 -4.17 1.36 1.65
CA ILE A 82 -5.12 0.27 1.84
C ILE A 82 -5.66 0.29 3.27
N LEU A 83 -6.84 -0.31 3.46
CA LEU A 83 -7.44 -0.47 4.78
C LEU A 83 -7.05 -1.84 5.32
N MET A 84 -6.72 -1.91 6.59
CA MET A 84 -6.49 -3.16 7.32
C MET A 84 -7.53 -3.23 8.44
N VAL A 85 -8.15 -4.39 8.63
CA VAL A 85 -9.13 -4.64 9.67
C VAL A 85 -8.62 -5.79 10.52
N ASP A 86 -8.45 -5.51 11.79
CA ASP A 86 -8.03 -6.48 12.79
C ASP A 86 -9.22 -7.32 13.27
N GLU A 87 -8.97 -8.43 13.97
CA GLU A 87 -10.01 -9.36 14.42
C GLU A 87 -11.09 -8.71 15.28
N LYS A 88 -10.72 -7.62 15.96
CA LYS A 88 -11.64 -6.83 16.80
C LYS A 88 -12.52 -5.86 15.99
N GLY A 89 -12.46 -5.89 14.66
CA GLY A 89 -13.15 -4.95 13.78
C GLY A 89 -12.53 -3.54 13.79
N LYS A 90 -11.33 -3.40 14.36
CA LYS A 90 -10.60 -2.12 14.35
C LYS A 90 -10.01 -1.89 12.97
N GLN A 91 -10.28 -0.72 12.41
CA GLN A 91 -9.75 -0.31 11.10
C GLN A 91 -8.45 0.46 11.28
N TYR A 92 -7.50 0.14 10.42
CA TYR A 92 -6.16 0.71 10.35
C TYR A 92 -5.90 1.14 8.91
N ASP A 93 -5.28 2.29 8.74
CA ASP A 93 -4.83 2.74 7.43
C ASP A 93 -3.38 2.32 7.22
N VAL A 94 -3.14 1.47 6.22
CA VAL A 94 -1.79 1.04 5.85
C VAL A 94 -1.37 1.76 4.58
N TYR A 95 -0.24 2.46 4.66
CA TYR A 95 0.41 3.11 3.54
C TYR A 95 1.71 2.39 3.21
N PHE A 96 2.01 2.20 1.93
CA PHE A 96 3.28 1.62 1.47
C PHE A 96 3.71 2.26 0.15
N SER A 97 5.00 2.21 -0.18
CA SER A 97 5.51 2.79 -1.44
C SER A 97 5.01 2.01 -2.66
N ASP A 98 4.74 2.73 -3.73
CA ASP A 98 4.45 2.17 -5.05
C ASP A 98 5.70 2.00 -5.93
N ILE A 99 6.87 2.42 -5.43
CA ILE A 99 8.18 2.25 -6.07
C ILE A 99 8.75 0.88 -5.73
N VAL A 100 9.17 0.16 -6.77
CA VAL A 100 9.76 -1.16 -6.63
C VAL A 100 11.14 -1.05 -6.01
N GLY A 101 11.36 -1.73 -4.89
CA GLY A 101 12.62 -1.71 -4.14
C GLY A 101 12.59 -0.80 -2.92
N GLU A 102 11.62 0.12 -2.81
CA GLU A 102 11.46 0.93 -1.61
C GLU A 102 10.74 0.16 -0.51
N LYS A 103 11.41 0.08 0.65
CA LYS A 103 10.91 -0.64 1.81
C LYS A 103 10.37 0.35 2.83
N CYS A 104 9.17 0.85 2.58
CA CYS A 104 8.45 1.68 3.54
C CYS A 104 7.01 1.19 3.73
N THR A 105 6.61 1.11 4.99
CA THR A 105 5.24 0.77 5.38
C THR A 105 4.87 1.58 6.61
N TYR A 106 3.74 2.26 6.54
CA TYR A 106 3.16 3.00 7.64
C TYR A 106 1.83 2.37 7.98
N LYS A 107 1.58 2.14 9.26
CA LYS A 107 0.31 1.67 9.76
C LYS A 107 -0.22 2.71 10.74
N ILE A 108 -1.38 3.27 10.43
CA ILE A 108 -2.01 4.33 11.20
C ILE A 108 -3.26 3.78 11.88
N SER A 109 -3.35 4.02 13.18
CA SER A 109 -4.43 3.61 14.05
C SER A 109 -4.93 4.80 14.86
N GLY A 110 -5.81 5.62 14.28
CA GLY A 110 -6.23 6.87 14.92
C GLY A 110 -5.02 7.77 15.18
N THR A 111 -4.61 7.88 16.44
CA THR A 111 -3.47 8.72 16.89
C THR A 111 -2.12 8.02 16.87
N SER A 112 -2.07 6.69 16.68
CA SER A 112 -0.80 5.94 16.65
C SER A 112 -0.34 5.70 15.21
N VAL A 113 0.90 6.08 14.91
CA VAL A 113 1.56 5.81 13.63
C VAL A 113 2.72 4.85 13.88
N GLU A 114 2.63 3.65 13.33
CA GLU A 114 3.71 2.67 13.31
C GLU A 114 4.44 2.76 11.96
N LYS A 115 5.75 3.03 11.99
CA LYS A 115 6.59 3.10 10.78
C LYS A 115 7.53 1.90 10.73
N ILE A 116 7.60 1.27 9.56
CA ILE A 116 8.29 0.00 9.35
C ILE A 116 9.08 0.11 8.05
N GLY A 117 10.37 -0.19 8.14
CA GLY A 117 11.29 -0.23 6.99
C GLY A 117 12.34 0.88 6.99
N PRO A 118 13.48 0.66 6.30
CA PRO A 118 14.59 1.63 6.25
C PRO A 118 14.25 2.89 5.44
N ASP A 119 13.43 2.78 4.39
CA ASP A 119 13.05 3.90 3.54
C ASP A 119 11.89 4.73 4.13
N SER A 120 11.30 4.29 5.25
CA SER A 120 10.23 5.03 5.92
C SER A 120 10.71 6.33 6.58
N VAL A 121 11.99 6.65 6.53
CA VAL A 121 12.48 7.97 6.98
C VAL A 121 12.21 9.04 5.91
N LYS A 122 12.12 8.65 4.63
CA LYS A 122 11.90 9.60 3.52
C LYS A 122 10.51 10.26 3.56
N TYR A 123 9.49 9.50 3.96
CA TYR A 123 8.09 9.97 3.99
C TYR A 123 7.62 10.38 5.38
N ASP A 124 8.52 10.43 6.38
CA ASP A 124 8.22 10.87 7.75
C ASP A 124 7.59 12.28 7.75
N LYS A 125 8.04 13.16 6.84
CA LYS A 125 7.50 14.51 6.60
C LYS A 125 5.99 14.58 6.32
N TYR A 126 5.37 13.48 5.90
CA TYR A 126 3.94 13.42 5.58
C TYR A 126 3.07 12.95 6.75
N PHE A 127 3.69 12.30 7.74
CA PHE A 127 3.03 11.69 8.90
C PHE A 127 3.42 12.33 10.23
N ASP A 128 4.53 13.07 10.28
CA ASP A 128 5.00 13.84 11.44
C ASP A 128 4.24 15.18 11.61
N VAL A 129 3.41 15.55 10.62
CA VAL A 129 2.60 16.78 10.68
C VAL A 129 1.32 16.52 11.51
N PRO A 130 1.07 17.28 12.59
CA PRO A 130 -0.13 17.14 13.40
C PRO A 130 -1.41 17.32 12.58
N GLU A 131 -2.48 16.62 13.00
CA GLU A 131 -3.76 16.51 12.27
C GLU A 131 -4.39 17.87 11.90
N GLU A 132 -4.04 18.94 12.60
CA GLU A 132 -4.56 20.30 12.42
C GLU A 132 -4.07 20.99 11.12
N ASP A 133 -2.87 20.67 10.63
CA ASP A 133 -2.29 21.29 9.42
C ASP A 133 -2.53 20.48 8.14
N ARG A 134 -3.06 19.26 8.26
CA ARG A 134 -3.42 18.41 7.10
C ARG A 134 -4.53 19.00 6.21
N LYS A 135 -5.19 20.08 6.63
CA LYS A 135 -6.27 20.73 5.89
C LYS A 135 -5.76 21.67 4.77
N TYR A 136 -4.48 22.03 4.77
CA TYR A 136 -3.89 23.02 3.85
C TYR A 136 -2.90 22.45 2.82
N LEU A 137 -2.73 21.12 2.78
CA LEU A 137 -2.07 20.35 1.71
C LEU A 137 -3.12 19.67 0.83
#